data_AF-A0A841P045-F1
#
_entry.id   AF-A0A841P045-F1
#
_cell.length_a   1.000
_cell.length_b   1.000
_cell.length_c   1.000
_cell.angle_alpha   90.00
_cell.angle_beta   90.00
_cell.angle_gamma   90.00
#
_symmetry.space_group_name_H-M   'P 1'
#
loop_
_entity.id
_entity.type
_entity.pdbx_description
1 polymer ?
#
loop_
_entity_poly.entity_id
_entity_poly.type
_entity_poly.pdbx_seq_one_letter_code
_entity_poly.pdbx_strand_id
1 'polypeptide(L)'
;MPLTAFRFPFREDVDERRFGRLARLLELIQVEIERESAALRPSVEKMTDCAAFALAAMENGESPERISARIDSLARDLALSRARQALLEQQLSFVDRTRAGLPGILPSHRA
;
A
#
# COMPACT_ATOMS: atom_id res chain seq x y z
N MET A 1 -17.99 14.46 -50.75
CA MET A 1 -17.74 15.44 -49.66
C MET A 1 -17.81 14.70 -48.34
N PRO A 2 -16.69 14.35 -47.69
CA PRO A 2 -16.76 13.75 -46.36
C PRO A 2 -16.97 14.86 -45.33
N LEU A 3 -17.99 14.70 -44.49
CA LEU A 3 -18.24 15.57 -43.34
C LEU A 3 -17.07 15.39 -42.37
N THR A 4 -16.25 16.43 -42.24
CA THR A 4 -15.21 16.56 -41.23
C THR A 4 -15.84 16.34 -39.85
N ALA A 5 -15.30 15.36 -39.12
CA ALA A 5 -15.69 15.06 -37.76
C ALA A 5 -15.61 16.34 -36.90
N PHE A 6 -16.75 16.77 -36.35
CA PHE A 6 -16.78 17.78 -35.31
C PHE A 6 -16.08 17.22 -34.06
N ARG A 7 -14.77 17.45 -33.94
CA ARG A 7 -14.08 17.37 -32.65
C ARG A 7 -14.61 18.52 -31.79
N PHE A 8 -15.41 18.20 -30.78
CA PHE A 8 -15.86 19.18 -29.80
C PHE A 8 -14.69 19.52 -28.88
N PRO A 9 -14.12 20.74 -28.95
CA PRO A 9 -12.93 21.11 -28.19
C PRO A 9 -13.17 21.05 -26.67
N PHE A 10 -14.41 21.29 -26.24
CA PHE A 10 -14.79 21.27 -24.82
C PHE A 10 -14.72 19.89 -24.17
N ARG A 11 -14.72 18.80 -24.95
CA ARG A 11 -14.77 17.44 -24.38
C ARG A 11 -13.39 16.98 -23.91
N GLU A 12 -12.36 17.24 -24.71
CA GLU A 12 -10.98 16.86 -24.42
C GLU A 12 -10.48 17.56 -23.15
N ASP A 13 -10.69 18.89 -23.02
CA ASP A 13 -10.32 19.66 -21.82
C ASP A 13 -11.01 19.18 -20.53
N VAL A 14 -12.27 18.73 -20.63
CA VAL A 14 -13.04 18.28 -19.46
C VAL A 14 -12.60 16.88 -19.02
N ASP A 15 -12.35 15.99 -19.97
CA ASP A 15 -11.87 14.64 -19.70
C ASP A 15 -10.45 14.68 -19.13
N GLU A 16 -9.54 15.46 -19.71
CA GLU A 16 -8.20 15.69 -19.16
C GLU A 16 -8.24 16.22 -17.71
N ARG A 17 -9.12 17.19 -17.42
CA ARG A 17 -9.27 17.70 -16.04
C ARG A 17 -9.82 16.65 -15.09
N ARG A 18 -10.79 15.83 -15.51
CA ARG A 18 -11.38 14.76 -14.67
C ARG A 18 -10.35 13.68 -14.37
N PHE A 19 -9.70 13.14 -15.40
CA PHE A 19 -8.71 12.07 -15.24
C PHE A 19 -7.40 12.59 -14.63
N GLY A 20 -7.02 13.84 -14.85
CA GLY A 20 -5.92 14.48 -14.14
C GLY A 20 -6.19 14.66 -12.64
N ARG A 21 -7.45 14.92 -12.23
CA ARG A 21 -7.82 14.89 -10.80
C ARG A 21 -7.74 13.47 -10.23
N LEU A 22 -8.22 12.47 -10.98
CA LEU A 22 -8.14 11.06 -10.57
C LEU A 22 -6.68 10.61 -10.40
N ALA A 23 -5.80 10.96 -11.33
CA ALA A 23 -4.38 10.66 -11.26
C ALA A 23 -3.74 11.19 -9.97
N ARG A 24 -4.02 12.47 -9.63
CA ARG A 24 -3.53 13.07 -8.38
C ARG A 24 -4.08 12.39 -7.13
N LEU A 25 -5.35 12.00 -7.14
CA LEU A 25 -5.94 11.26 -6.01
C LEU A 25 -5.29 9.89 -5.84
N LEU A 26 -5.03 9.18 -6.94
CA LEU A 26 -4.33 7.88 -6.90
C LEU A 26 -2.89 8.03 -6.38
N GLU A 27 -2.18 9.10 -6.73
CA GLU A 27 -0.85 9.41 -6.19
C GLU A 27 -0.88 9.66 -4.69
N LEU A 28 -1.88 10.40 -4.19
CA LEU A 28 -2.05 10.62 -2.75
C LEU A 28 -2.32 9.30 -2.02
N ILE A 29 -3.23 8.47 -2.54
CA ILE A 29 -3.55 7.16 -1.97
C ILE A 29 -2.30 6.26 -1.95
N GLN A 30 -1.50 6.28 -3.03
CA GLN A 30 -0.24 5.53 -3.08
C GLN A 30 0.69 5.92 -1.93
N VAL A 31 0.91 7.23 -1.72
CA VAL A 31 1.76 7.73 -0.63
C VAL A 31 1.22 7.33 0.74
N GLU A 32 -0.09 7.36 0.95
CA GLU A 32 -0.73 6.92 2.20
C GLU A 32 -0.50 5.41 2.46
N ILE A 33 -0.67 4.57 1.45
CA ILE A 33 -0.41 3.12 1.53
C ILE A 33 1.06 2.83 1.82
N GLU A 34 1.98 3.50 1.12
CA GLU A 34 3.42 3.34 1.34
C GLU A 34 3.84 3.77 2.74
N ARG A 35 3.27 4.87 3.25
CA ARG A 35 3.50 5.34 4.61
C ARG A 35 3.03 4.34 5.66
N GLU A 36 1.83 3.79 5.48
CA GLU A 36 1.32 2.75 6.38
C GLU A 36 2.19 1.49 6.33
N SER A 37 2.58 1.06 5.13
CA SER A 37 3.47 -0.09 4.92
C SER A 37 4.82 0.11 5.62
N ALA A 38 5.39 1.31 5.54
CA ALA A 38 6.62 1.66 6.25
C ALA A 38 6.44 1.63 7.78
N ALA A 39 5.28 2.05 8.29
CA ALA A 39 4.96 2.01 9.72
C ALA A 39 4.79 0.58 10.27
N LEU A 40 4.53 -0.41 9.41
CA LEU A 40 4.43 -1.83 9.79
C LEU A 40 5.79 -2.53 9.87
N ARG A 41 6.85 -2.03 9.22
CA ARG A 41 8.20 -2.63 9.26
C ARG A 41 8.77 -2.86 10.67
N PRO A 42 8.64 -1.92 11.63
CA PRO A 42 9.11 -2.13 12.99
C PRO A 42 8.44 -3.31 13.70
N SER A 43 7.23 -3.71 13.28
CA SER A 43 6.54 -4.88 13.86
C SER A 43 7.28 -6.19 13.53
N VAL A 44 7.88 -6.26 12.34
CA VAL A 44 8.65 -7.44 11.90
C VAL A 44 10.02 -7.49 12.60
N GLU A 45 10.70 -6.34 12.72
CA GLU A 45 11.99 -6.21 13.42
C GLU A 45 11.86 -6.51 14.93
N LYS A 46 10.75 -6.11 15.55
CA LYS A 46 10.46 -6.45 16.95
C LYS A 46 10.41 -7.96 17.21
N MET A 47 10.09 -8.79 16.22
CA MET A 47 10.06 -10.24 16.39
C MET A 47 11.47 -10.85 16.47
N THR A 48 12.42 -10.36 15.65
CA THR A 48 13.82 -10.80 15.73
C THR A 48 14.45 -10.39 17.05
N ASP A 49 14.14 -9.17 17.52
CA ASP A 49 14.60 -8.69 18.82
C ASP A 49 13.98 -9.51 19.95
N CYS A 50 12.69 -9.88 19.84
CA CYS A 50 12.03 -10.68 20.86
C CYS A 50 12.52 -12.13 20.93
N ALA A 51 12.96 -12.73 19.83
CA ALA A 51 13.62 -14.04 19.87
C ALA A 51 14.94 -13.97 20.67
N ALA A 52 15.72 -12.90 20.47
CA ALA A 52 16.93 -12.65 21.25
C ALA A 52 16.60 -12.36 22.73
N PHE A 53 15.56 -11.57 23.03
CA PHE A 53 15.13 -11.28 24.39
C PHE A 53 14.54 -12.50 25.12
N ALA A 54 13.80 -13.37 24.44
CA ALA A 54 13.27 -14.59 25.04
C ALA A 54 14.40 -15.54 25.45
N LEU A 55 15.47 -15.62 24.65
CA LEU A 55 16.67 -16.40 24.97
C LEU A 55 17.37 -15.83 26.22
N ALA A 56 17.58 -14.52 26.27
CA ALA A 56 18.15 -13.85 27.44
C ALA A 56 17.26 -13.96 28.69
N ALA A 57 15.92 -13.93 28.54
CA ALA A 57 14.98 -14.08 29.64
C ALA A 57 15.01 -15.51 30.23
N MET A 58 15.12 -16.53 29.37
CA MET A 58 15.33 -17.91 29.80
C MET A 58 16.66 -18.05 30.57
N GLU A 59 17.74 -17.43 30.10
CA GLU A 59 19.05 -17.43 30.78
C GLU A 59 19.01 -16.73 32.15
N ASN A 60 18.18 -15.70 32.29
CA ASN A 60 18.01 -14.93 33.53
C ASN A 60 16.98 -15.54 34.51
N GLY A 61 16.41 -16.70 34.21
CA GLY A 61 15.49 -17.42 35.11
C GLY A 61 14.07 -16.83 35.16
N GLU A 62 13.63 -16.12 34.12
CA GLU A 62 12.25 -15.68 34.00
C GLU A 62 11.30 -16.88 33.87
N SER A 63 10.05 -16.75 34.37
CA SER A 63 9.13 -17.90 34.38
C SER A 63 8.73 -18.29 32.94
N PRO A 64 8.74 -19.59 32.62
CA PRO A 64 8.45 -20.07 31.27
C PRO A 64 7.03 -19.70 30.81
N GLU A 65 6.07 -19.57 31.73
CA GLU A 65 4.69 -19.13 31.43
C GLU A 65 4.63 -17.67 30.96
N ARG A 66 5.45 -16.79 31.56
CA ARG A 66 5.53 -15.38 31.15
C ARG A 66 6.17 -15.23 29.79
N ILE A 67 7.24 -15.99 29.54
CA ILE A 67 7.92 -16.03 28.25
C ILE A 67 6.95 -16.55 27.18
N SER A 68 6.23 -17.64 27.45
CA SER A 68 5.23 -18.20 26.53
C SER A 68 4.12 -17.19 26.22
N ALA A 69 3.53 -16.55 27.23
CA ALA A 69 2.46 -15.57 27.02
C ALA A 69 2.93 -14.36 26.17
N ARG A 70 4.19 -13.94 26.35
CA ARG A 70 4.80 -12.87 25.56
C ARG A 70 5.01 -13.29 24.10
N ILE A 71 5.51 -14.51 23.88
CA ILE A 71 5.65 -15.09 22.54
C ILE A 71 4.27 -15.17 21.84
N ASP A 72 3.23 -15.63 22.54
CA ASP A 72 1.87 -15.75 22.00
C ASP A 72 1.26 -14.39 21.63
N SER A 73 1.53 -13.34 22.42
CA SER A 73 1.10 -11.97 22.06
C SER A 73 1.79 -11.49 20.78
N LEU A 74 3.11 -11.67 20.70
CA LEU A 74 3.90 -11.24 19.55
C LEU A 74 3.55 -12.00 18.28
N ALA A 75 3.30 -13.31 18.39
CA ALA A 75 2.85 -14.13 17.27
C ALA A 75 1.51 -13.64 16.69
N ARG A 76 0.58 -13.22 17.57
CA ARG A 76 -0.70 -12.62 17.15
C ARG A 76 -0.49 -11.27 16.48
N ASP A 77 0.31 -10.39 17.07
CA ASP A 77 0.59 -9.06 16.51
C ASP A 77 1.28 -9.16 15.14
N LEU A 78 2.19 -10.13 14.98
CA LEU A 78 2.85 -10.44 13.71
C LEU A 78 1.86 -10.95 12.66
N ALA A 79 0.95 -11.86 13.04
CA ALA A 79 -0.05 -12.38 12.13
C ALA A 79 -0.98 -11.26 11.62
N LEU A 80 -1.41 -10.37 12.50
CA LEU A 80 -2.20 -9.18 12.14
C LEU A 80 -1.41 -8.23 11.24
N SER A 81 -0.14 -7.98 11.56
CA SER A 81 0.75 -7.11 10.77
C SER A 81 0.96 -7.66 9.36
N ARG A 82 1.19 -8.98 9.23
CA ARG A 82 1.33 -9.66 7.93
C ARG A 82 0.04 -9.62 7.11
N ALA A 83 -1.10 -9.89 7.74
CA ALA A 83 -2.40 -9.81 7.08
C ALA A 83 -2.67 -8.39 6.55
N ARG A 84 -2.34 -7.37 7.35
CA ARG A 84 -2.45 -5.97 6.92
C ARG A 84 -1.49 -5.64 5.79
N GLN A 85 -0.24 -6.08 5.87
CA GLN A 85 0.75 -5.87 4.82
C GLN A 85 0.31 -6.49 3.48
N ALA A 86 -0.19 -7.72 3.49
CA ALA A 86 -0.72 -8.36 2.29
C ALA A 86 -1.88 -7.58 1.67
N LEU A 87 -2.76 -7.00 2.50
CA LEU A 87 -3.85 -6.15 2.03
C LEU A 87 -3.34 -4.84 1.42
N LEU A 88 -2.33 -4.20 2.03
CA LEU A 88 -1.72 -2.98 1.50
C LEU A 88 -1.02 -3.24 0.15
N GLU A 89 -0.36 -4.39 -0.01
CA GLU A 89 0.22 -4.81 -1.30
C GLU A 89 -0.84 -4.97 -2.39
N GLN A 90 -1.99 -5.55 -2.05
CA GLN A 90 -3.13 -5.66 -2.98
C GLN A 90 -3.70 -4.28 -3.36
N GLN A 91 -3.82 -3.38 -2.39
CA GLN A 91 -4.27 -2.01 -2.62
C GLN A 91 -3.30 -1.24 -3.52
N LEU A 92 -1.99 -1.35 -3.27
CA LEU A 92 -0.96 -0.73 -4.10
C LEU A 92 -1.01 -1.24 -5.53
N SER A 93 -1.08 -2.57 -5.71
CA SER A 93 -1.24 -3.20 -7.02
C SER A 93 -2.49 -2.72 -7.77
N PHE A 94 -3.59 -2.46 -7.07
CA PHE A 94 -4.80 -1.90 -7.66
C PHE A 94 -4.59 -0.44 -8.10
N VAL A 95 -3.97 0.38 -7.26
CA VAL A 95 -3.67 1.79 -7.56
C VAL A 95 -2.75 1.90 -8.76
N ASP A 96 -1.66 1.12 -8.80
CA ASP A 96 -0.70 1.10 -9.89
C ASP A 96 -1.33 0.71 -11.22
N ARG A 97 -2.14 -0.37 -11.22
CA ARG A 97 -2.87 -0.81 -12.43
C ARG A 97 -3.86 0.24 -12.91
N THR A 98 -4.58 0.88 -11.99
CA THR A 98 -5.54 1.93 -12.32
C THR A 98 -4.82 3.14 -12.93
N ARG A 99 -3.71 3.57 -12.33
CA ARG A 99 -2.89 4.68 -12.82
C ARG A 99 -2.30 4.39 -14.20
N ALA A 100 -1.76 3.19 -14.42
CA ALA A 100 -1.23 2.76 -15.71
C ALA A 100 -2.30 2.69 -16.82
N GLY A 101 -3.56 2.50 -16.46
CA GLY A 101 -4.68 2.50 -17.39
C GLY A 101 -5.16 3.89 -17.82
N LEU A 102 -4.91 4.95 -17.03
CA LEU A 102 -5.42 6.31 -17.32
C LEU A 102 -4.95 6.88 -18.67
N PRO A 103 -3.67 6.73 -19.09
CA PRO A 103 -3.22 7.19 -20.40
C PRO A 103 -3.89 6.49 -21.58
N GLY A 104 -4.45 5.29 -21.39
CA GLY A 104 -5.21 4.59 -22.43
C GLY A 104 -6.63 5.14 -22.63
N ILE A 105 -7.15 5.88 -21.64
CA ILE A 105 -8.49 6.48 -21.66
C ILE A 105 -8.43 7.91 -22.19
N LEU A 106 -7.37 8.66 -21.85
CA LEU A 106 -7.11 9.98 -22.41
C LEU A 106 -6.45 9.81 -23.79
N PRO A 107 -7.04 10.33 -24.89
CA PRO A 107 -6.33 10.36 -26.15
C PRO A 107 -5.05 11.18 -25.95
N SER A 108 -3.89 10.52 -26.06
CA SER A 108 -2.61 11.22 -26.05
C SER A 108 -2.59 12.17 -27.24
N HIS A 109 -2.74 13.46 -27.00
CA HIS A 109 -2.41 14.50 -27.97
C HIS A 109 -0.88 14.55 -28.13
N ARG A 110 -0.32 13.54 -28.79
CA ARG A 110 0.95 13.71 -29.52
C ARG A 110 0.57 14.18 -30.92
N ALA A 111 0.46 15.50 -31.06
CA ALA A 111 0.58 16.20 -32.33
C ALA A 111 1.84 17.04 -32.25
#